data_AF-A0A074X337-F1
#
_entry.id   AF-A0A074X337-F1
#
_cell.length_a   1.000
_cell.length_b   1.000
_cell.length_c   1.000
_cell.angle_alpha   90.00
_cell.angle_beta   90.00
_cell.angle_gamma   90.00
#
_symmetry.space_group_name_H-M   'P 1'
#
loop_
_entity.id
_entity.type
_entity.pdbx_description
1 polymer ?
#
loop_
_entity_poly.entity_id
_entity_poly.type
_entity_poly.pdbx_seq_one_letter_code
_entity_poly.pdbx_strand_id
1 'polypeptide(L)'
;DLSLLLRPSLYAPVPTAHIAAPFLDASHQPAPDTDLEVLLSHRRFIHAADKATDILTSGSVSPSSTPKILELLYTRFSCLVICNQTALAAKEAKPLIELLARESATYTRPYREVFLSQVPWSLRLLLLKLQGQGADVHRRTIMGLYALSTECRTLAAKAKAESDDASFAMWKARLHDLGLRVAGELLEMGELETAKRHLDTLSSDTSNIDAEEEKVKMCIRKTLLLLKLGDTRAAEQCLASASSAAARTDADLDIQLQVLTALSSLYSSSPTTALSSLSSLAATHPSHPLISHNLAITHLYTNNVVLASEMLEALVSRDEIVFPTLLFNLCTMHELRSDKARDRKLDLVDAVVGLGDDGAREGKGVGGFEKAMAEFKL
;
A
#
# COMPACT_ATOMS: atom_id res chain seq x y z
N ASP A 1 28.93 4.06 -10.70
CA ASP A 1 28.48 4.79 -11.90
C ASP A 1 27.07 4.33 -12.25
N LEU A 2 26.07 5.22 -12.16
CA LEU A 2 24.65 4.91 -12.40
C LEU A 2 24.20 5.31 -13.81
N SER A 3 25.11 5.70 -14.71
CA SER A 3 24.79 6.15 -16.08
C SER A 3 23.95 5.15 -16.88
N LEU A 4 24.08 3.86 -16.59
CA LEU A 4 23.26 2.82 -17.22
C LEU A 4 21.77 3.01 -16.93
N LEU A 5 21.41 3.44 -15.72
CA LEU A 5 20.03 3.64 -15.27
C LEU A 5 19.38 4.88 -15.90
N LEU A 6 20.15 5.77 -16.54
CA LEU A 6 19.64 7.01 -17.15
C LEU A 6 19.31 6.85 -18.64
N ARG A 7 19.47 5.64 -19.20
CA ARG A 7 19.25 5.39 -20.62
C ARG A 7 17.76 5.29 -20.93
N PRO A 8 17.23 6.05 -21.92
CA PRO A 8 15.82 5.96 -22.32
C PRO A 8 15.38 4.54 -22.69
N SER A 9 16.27 3.73 -23.27
CA SER A 9 16.00 2.36 -23.70
C SER A 9 15.64 1.39 -22.57
N LEU A 10 15.86 1.77 -21.29
CA LEU A 10 15.45 0.96 -20.14
C LEU A 10 13.97 1.10 -19.81
N TYR A 11 13.32 2.15 -20.29
CA TYR A 11 11.97 2.52 -19.87
C TYR A 11 11.00 2.35 -21.04
N ALA A 12 9.90 1.66 -20.79
CA ALA A 12 8.81 1.55 -21.76
C ALA A 12 7.70 2.55 -21.41
N PRO A 13 6.93 3.02 -22.41
CA PRO A 13 5.71 3.78 -22.13
C PRO A 13 4.74 2.94 -21.30
N VAL A 14 4.04 3.57 -20.38
CA VAL A 14 3.09 2.87 -19.51
C VAL A 14 1.88 2.42 -20.34
N PRO A 15 1.53 1.12 -20.34
CA PRO A 15 0.38 0.64 -21.11
C PRO A 15 -0.94 1.20 -20.56
N THR A 16 -1.77 1.79 -21.42
CA THR A 16 -3.08 2.34 -21.04
C THR A 16 -4.28 1.43 -21.35
N ALA A 17 -4.03 0.24 -21.90
CA ALA A 17 -5.08 -0.68 -22.37
C ALA A 17 -6.05 -1.18 -21.29
N HIS A 18 -5.68 -1.06 -20.02
CA HIS A 18 -6.48 -1.50 -18.88
C HIS A 18 -7.34 -0.38 -18.28
N ILE A 19 -7.24 0.85 -18.81
CA ILE A 19 -7.92 2.05 -18.33
C ILE A 19 -9.26 2.19 -19.08
N ALA A 20 -10.30 2.63 -18.38
CA ALA A 20 -11.59 2.92 -19.04
C ALA A 20 -11.41 4.02 -20.08
N ALA A 21 -12.02 3.84 -21.26
CA ALA A 21 -11.94 4.83 -22.34
C ALA A 21 -12.35 6.26 -21.92
N PRO A 22 -13.38 6.49 -21.07
CA PRO A 22 -13.72 7.82 -20.59
C PRO A 22 -12.58 8.56 -19.86
N PHE A 23 -11.69 7.83 -19.17
CA PHE A 23 -10.54 8.45 -18.51
C PHE A 23 -9.39 8.80 -19.46
N LEU A 24 -9.43 8.32 -20.70
CA LEU A 24 -8.40 8.59 -21.73
C LEU A 24 -8.74 9.80 -22.60
N ASP A 25 -9.91 10.43 -22.40
CA ASP A 25 -10.27 11.63 -23.14
C ASP A 25 -9.31 12.79 -22.80
N ALA A 26 -8.97 13.57 -23.82
CA ALA A 26 -8.00 14.66 -23.74
C ALA A 26 -8.45 15.77 -22.78
N SER A 27 -9.76 15.98 -22.60
CA SER A 27 -10.32 16.92 -21.61
C SER A 27 -9.89 16.59 -20.18
N HIS A 28 -9.66 15.30 -19.88
CA HIS A 28 -9.41 14.81 -18.53
C HIS A 28 -7.94 14.50 -18.24
N GLN A 29 -7.07 14.68 -19.25
CA GLN A 29 -5.63 14.51 -19.11
C GLN A 29 -4.98 15.75 -18.46
N PRO A 30 -3.99 15.58 -17.56
CA PRO A 30 -3.23 16.70 -17.05
C PRO A 30 -2.43 17.39 -18.16
N ALA A 31 -2.13 18.67 -17.99
CA ALA A 31 -1.28 19.41 -18.91
C ALA A 31 0.13 18.76 -18.99
N PRO A 32 0.76 18.71 -20.18
CA PRO A 32 2.03 17.97 -20.38
C PRO A 32 3.20 18.55 -19.56
N ASP A 33 3.13 19.82 -19.19
CA ASP A 33 4.13 20.53 -18.40
C ASP A 33 3.97 20.36 -16.89
N THR A 34 2.88 19.74 -16.41
CA THR A 34 2.59 19.53 -14.98
C THR A 34 3.77 18.91 -14.23
N ASP A 35 4.06 19.45 -13.04
CA ASP A 35 5.16 19.00 -12.19
C ASP A 35 4.89 17.64 -11.54
N LEU A 36 5.95 16.89 -11.29
CA LEU A 36 5.87 15.55 -10.69
C LEU A 36 5.16 15.57 -9.32
N GLU A 37 5.44 16.57 -8.48
CA GLU A 37 4.84 16.68 -7.15
C GLU A 37 3.33 16.96 -7.23
N VAL A 38 2.91 17.78 -8.21
CA VAL A 38 1.50 18.05 -8.48
C VAL A 38 0.80 16.79 -8.98
N LEU A 39 1.43 16.03 -9.88
CA LEU A 39 0.88 14.75 -10.36
C LEU A 39 0.69 13.75 -9.21
N LEU A 40 1.68 13.64 -8.30
CA LEU A 40 1.59 12.75 -7.14
C LEU A 40 0.52 13.18 -6.14
N SER A 41 0.43 14.48 -5.83
CA SER A 41 -0.59 15.00 -4.89
C SER A 41 -2.01 14.83 -5.42
N HIS A 42 -2.18 14.90 -6.75
CA HIS A 42 -3.42 14.64 -7.44
C HIS A 42 -3.56 13.17 -7.89
N ARG A 43 -2.77 12.23 -7.34
CA ARG A 43 -2.86 10.77 -7.61
C ARG A 43 -2.93 10.42 -9.11
N ARG A 44 -2.16 11.11 -9.95
CA ARG A 44 -1.95 10.85 -11.39
C ARG A 44 -0.69 10.00 -11.57
N PHE A 45 -0.75 8.73 -11.20
CA PHE A 45 0.42 7.87 -11.05
C PHE A 45 1.07 7.44 -12.39
N ILE A 46 0.30 7.20 -13.45
CA ILE A 46 0.78 6.94 -14.81
C ILE A 46 1.57 8.14 -15.32
N HIS A 47 0.97 9.34 -15.26
CA HIS A 47 1.67 10.56 -15.67
C HIS A 47 2.88 10.85 -14.79
N ALA A 48 2.79 10.60 -13.47
CA ALA A 48 3.93 10.72 -12.58
C ALA A 48 5.04 9.72 -12.93
N ALA A 49 4.70 8.50 -13.36
CA ALA A 49 5.66 7.49 -13.79
C ALA A 49 6.38 7.90 -15.09
N ASP A 50 5.65 8.47 -16.04
CA ASP A 50 6.21 9.01 -17.28
C ASP A 50 7.08 10.24 -17.00
N LYS A 51 6.58 11.21 -16.22
CA LYS A 51 7.34 12.41 -15.82
C LYS A 51 8.62 12.06 -15.06
N ALA A 52 8.59 11.06 -14.18
CA ALA A 52 9.79 10.57 -13.50
C ALA A 52 10.84 10.03 -14.49
N THR A 53 10.39 9.39 -15.58
CA THR A 53 11.26 8.89 -16.65
C THR A 53 11.85 10.00 -17.48
N ASP A 54 11.03 11.00 -17.84
CA ASP A 54 11.49 12.16 -18.57
C ASP A 54 12.58 12.89 -17.78
N ILE A 55 12.38 13.06 -16.47
CA ILE A 55 13.42 13.64 -15.60
C ILE A 55 14.68 12.76 -15.59
N LEU A 56 14.55 11.44 -15.43
CA LEU A 56 15.68 10.51 -15.42
C LEU A 56 16.48 10.50 -16.74
N THR A 57 15.81 10.69 -17.88
CA THR A 57 16.37 10.46 -19.22
C THR A 57 16.67 11.74 -19.99
N SER A 58 16.17 12.89 -19.55
CA SER A 58 16.39 14.22 -20.14
C SER A 58 17.85 14.71 -20.12
N GLY A 59 18.73 14.06 -19.36
CA GLY A 59 20.09 14.52 -19.11
C GLY A 59 20.20 15.63 -18.06
N SER A 60 19.09 16.00 -17.41
CA SER A 60 19.06 16.98 -16.32
C SER A 60 19.64 16.44 -15.00
N VAL A 61 19.61 15.11 -14.81
CA VAL A 61 20.14 14.45 -13.61
C VAL A 61 21.56 13.94 -13.87
N SER A 62 22.51 14.41 -13.06
CA SER A 62 23.89 13.93 -13.10
C SER A 62 23.96 12.44 -12.71
N PRO A 63 24.74 11.60 -13.42
CA PRO A 63 24.98 10.19 -13.05
C PRO A 63 25.60 10.00 -11.66
N SER A 64 26.18 11.05 -11.08
CA SER A 64 26.75 11.06 -9.73
C SER A 64 25.71 11.37 -8.63
N SER A 65 24.51 11.83 -9.00
CA SER A 65 23.45 12.20 -8.06
C SER A 65 22.64 10.97 -7.60
N THR A 66 23.30 10.04 -6.92
CA THR A 66 22.69 8.78 -6.46
C THR A 66 21.35 8.96 -5.73
N PRO A 67 21.22 9.87 -4.74
CA PRO A 67 19.95 10.01 -4.01
C PRO A 67 18.79 10.41 -4.93
N LYS A 68 19.03 11.33 -5.87
CA LYS A 68 17.97 11.80 -6.78
C LYS A 68 17.55 10.73 -7.78
N ILE A 69 18.52 9.96 -8.29
CA ILE A 69 18.25 8.84 -9.18
C ILE A 69 17.40 7.79 -8.48
N LEU A 70 17.78 7.40 -7.24
CA LEU A 70 17.05 6.40 -6.47
C LEU A 70 15.65 6.86 -6.05
N GLU A 71 15.48 8.15 -5.74
CA GLU A 71 14.17 8.76 -5.48
C GLU A 71 13.25 8.67 -6.70
N LEU A 72 13.73 9.08 -7.88
CA LEU A 72 12.94 9.03 -9.13
C LEU A 72 12.61 7.59 -9.54
N LEU A 73 13.54 6.65 -9.39
CA LEU A 73 13.30 5.22 -9.63
C LEU A 73 12.26 4.67 -8.65
N TYR A 74 12.35 5.03 -7.36
CA TYR A 74 11.35 4.63 -6.38
C TYR A 74 9.96 5.16 -6.75
N THR A 75 9.86 6.42 -7.16
CA THR A 75 8.61 7.03 -7.62
C THR A 75 8.07 6.29 -8.84
N ARG A 76 8.88 6.06 -9.88
CA ARG A 76 8.46 5.33 -11.08
C ARG A 76 7.97 3.92 -10.76
N PHE A 77 8.75 3.14 -10.03
CA PHE A 77 8.39 1.76 -9.70
C PHE A 77 7.14 1.69 -8.81
N SER A 78 7.01 2.61 -7.84
CA SER A 78 5.83 2.66 -6.97
C SER A 78 4.58 3.00 -7.77
N CYS A 79 4.65 4.00 -8.65
CA CYS A 79 3.53 4.37 -9.51
C CYS A 79 3.11 3.23 -10.44
N LEU A 80 4.06 2.55 -11.07
CA LEU A 80 3.78 1.37 -11.90
C LEU A 80 3.10 0.26 -11.09
N VAL A 81 3.57 -0.04 -9.88
CA VAL A 81 2.94 -1.05 -9.01
C VAL A 81 1.52 -0.65 -8.60
N ILE A 82 1.30 0.63 -8.28
CA ILE A 82 -0.03 1.16 -7.95
C ILE A 82 -0.98 1.03 -9.14
N CYS A 83 -0.50 1.25 -10.37
CA CYS A 83 -1.27 1.08 -11.61
C CYS A 83 -1.37 -0.38 -12.08
N ASN A 84 -1.08 -1.34 -11.21
CA ASN A 84 -1.07 -2.77 -11.53
C ASN A 84 -0.12 -3.18 -12.69
N GLN A 85 0.89 -2.35 -12.99
CA GLN A 85 1.95 -2.61 -13.98
C GLN A 85 3.20 -3.23 -13.34
N THR A 86 3.01 -4.16 -12.40
CA THR A 86 4.10 -4.80 -11.63
C THR A 86 5.10 -5.53 -12.53
N ALA A 87 4.63 -6.15 -13.62
CA ALA A 87 5.51 -6.85 -14.57
C ALA A 87 6.43 -5.88 -15.33
N LEU A 88 5.95 -4.68 -15.66
CA LEU A 88 6.77 -3.64 -16.27
C LEU A 88 7.78 -3.10 -15.25
N ALA A 89 7.33 -2.76 -14.05
CA ALA A 89 8.21 -2.31 -12.96
C ALA A 89 9.34 -3.31 -12.68
N ALA A 90 9.05 -4.61 -12.69
CA ALA A 90 10.05 -5.65 -12.47
C ALA A 90 11.11 -5.72 -13.59
N LYS A 91 10.71 -5.53 -14.85
CA LYS A 91 11.65 -5.49 -15.98
C LYS A 91 12.58 -4.29 -15.87
N GLU A 92 12.04 -3.13 -15.53
CA GLU A 92 12.81 -1.87 -15.42
C GLU A 92 13.68 -1.81 -14.17
N ALA A 93 13.27 -2.47 -13.07
CA ALA A 93 14.05 -2.58 -11.85
C ALA A 93 15.24 -3.54 -11.97
N LYS A 94 15.21 -4.47 -12.95
CA LYS A 94 16.22 -5.52 -13.11
C LYS A 94 17.66 -5.01 -13.15
N PRO A 95 18.04 -3.96 -13.90
CA PRO A 95 19.41 -3.45 -13.91
C PRO A 95 19.88 -2.95 -12.54
N LEU A 96 19.00 -2.32 -11.75
CA LEU A 96 19.32 -1.88 -10.39
C LEU A 96 19.48 -3.07 -9.45
N ILE A 97 18.61 -4.08 -9.57
CA ILE A 97 18.72 -5.34 -8.80
C ILE A 97 20.04 -6.05 -9.11
N GLU A 98 20.42 -6.16 -10.39
CA GLU A 98 21.67 -6.77 -10.83
C GLU A 98 22.89 -5.98 -10.35
N LEU A 99 22.83 -4.65 -10.35
CA LEU A 99 23.88 -3.80 -9.80
C LEU A 99 24.09 -4.07 -8.29
N LEU A 100 23.01 -4.07 -7.52
CA LEU A 100 23.03 -4.36 -6.08
C LEU A 100 23.52 -5.80 -5.79
N ALA A 101 23.17 -6.76 -6.65
CA ALA A 101 23.63 -8.14 -6.52
C ALA A 101 25.12 -8.29 -6.90
N ARG A 102 25.61 -7.63 -7.94
CA ARG A 102 27.02 -7.74 -8.38
C ARG A 102 27.98 -7.11 -7.36
N GLU A 103 27.59 -5.96 -6.81
CA GLU A 103 28.33 -5.31 -5.73
C GLU A 103 28.35 -6.13 -4.43
N SER A 104 27.49 -7.15 -4.30
CA SER A 104 27.54 -8.11 -3.19
C SER A 104 28.67 -9.16 -3.32
N ALA A 105 29.14 -9.44 -4.54
CA ALA A 105 30.02 -10.59 -4.82
C ALA A 105 31.48 -10.25 -5.15
N THR A 106 31.80 -9.02 -5.60
CA THR A 106 33.09 -8.75 -6.27
C THR A 106 33.90 -7.53 -5.80
N TYR A 107 33.43 -6.71 -4.85
CA TYR A 107 34.16 -5.49 -4.44
C TYR A 107 34.39 -5.35 -2.92
N THR A 108 35.48 -4.67 -2.57
CA THR A 108 35.95 -4.32 -1.23
C THR A 108 34.85 -3.69 -0.37
N ARG A 109 34.66 -4.23 0.84
CA ARG A 109 33.60 -3.89 1.82
C ARG A 109 33.27 -2.39 2.00
N PRO A 110 34.22 -1.42 2.01
CA PRO A 110 33.87 -0.02 2.30
C PRO A 110 33.00 0.68 1.25
N TYR A 111 33.22 0.46 -0.05
CA TYR A 111 32.41 1.14 -1.09
C TYR A 111 30.97 0.61 -1.15
N ARG A 112 30.78 -0.68 -0.83
CA ARG A 112 29.46 -1.32 -0.75
C ARG A 112 28.61 -0.72 0.36
N GLU A 113 29.17 -0.57 1.56
CA GLU A 113 28.43 -0.04 2.71
C GLU A 113 27.95 1.39 2.45
N VAL A 114 28.78 2.20 1.79
CA VAL A 114 28.46 3.58 1.40
C VAL A 114 27.38 3.65 0.31
N PHE A 115 27.38 2.74 -0.67
CA PHE A 115 26.33 2.72 -1.67
C PHE A 115 25.01 2.22 -1.09
N LEU A 116 25.04 1.10 -0.34
CA LEU A 116 23.83 0.55 0.28
C LEU A 116 23.20 1.55 1.25
N SER A 117 23.98 2.28 2.05
CA SER A 117 23.44 3.28 2.98
C SER A 117 22.65 4.39 2.27
N GLN A 118 22.93 4.66 0.99
CA GLN A 118 22.18 5.62 0.17
C GLN A 118 20.88 5.04 -0.40
N VAL A 119 20.72 3.71 -0.44
CA VAL A 119 19.50 3.08 -0.95
C VAL A 119 18.38 3.13 0.09
N PRO A 120 17.29 3.88 -0.15
CA PRO A 120 16.21 4.01 0.81
C PRO A 120 15.59 2.66 1.17
N TRP A 121 15.22 2.48 2.44
CA TRP A 121 14.65 1.22 2.94
C TRP A 121 13.40 0.79 2.17
N SER A 122 12.52 1.74 1.85
CA SER A 122 11.31 1.51 1.05
C SER A 122 11.63 0.98 -0.35
N LEU A 123 12.66 1.51 -1.01
CA LEU A 123 13.12 1.04 -2.30
C LEU A 123 13.68 -0.38 -2.19
N ARG A 124 14.45 -0.71 -1.15
CA ARG A 124 14.95 -2.09 -0.95
C ARG A 124 13.82 -3.11 -0.84
N LEU A 125 12.78 -2.79 -0.07
CA LEU A 125 11.59 -3.64 0.06
C LEU A 125 10.83 -3.77 -1.27
N LEU A 126 10.71 -2.68 -2.03
CA LEU A 126 10.06 -2.67 -3.34
C LEU A 126 10.84 -3.53 -4.34
N LEU A 127 12.16 -3.38 -4.42
CA LEU A 127 13.03 -4.16 -5.29
C LEU A 127 12.95 -5.66 -4.99
N LEU A 128 12.92 -6.03 -3.70
CA LEU A 128 12.73 -7.42 -3.30
C LEU A 128 11.41 -7.99 -3.84
N LYS A 129 10.30 -7.25 -3.73
CA LYS A 129 9.00 -7.65 -4.26
C LYS A 129 9.02 -7.75 -5.79
N LEU A 130 9.68 -6.81 -6.46
CA LEU A 130 9.82 -6.79 -7.93
C LEU A 130 10.72 -7.91 -8.46
N GLN A 131 11.70 -8.37 -7.68
CA GLN A 131 12.57 -9.49 -8.05
C GLN A 131 11.82 -10.83 -8.13
N GLY A 132 10.79 -11.01 -7.30
CA GLY A 132 10.01 -12.24 -7.17
C GLY A 132 8.96 -12.44 -8.27
N GLN A 133 9.26 -12.34 -9.56
CA GLN A 133 8.25 -12.61 -10.60
C GLN A 133 8.27 -14.06 -11.11
N GLY A 134 7.10 -14.66 -11.32
CA GLY A 134 6.94 -16.01 -11.87
C GLY A 134 6.73 -17.11 -10.82
N ALA A 135 6.95 -18.37 -11.21
CA ALA A 135 6.86 -19.50 -10.29
C ALA A 135 7.79 -19.31 -9.07
N ASP A 136 7.34 -19.79 -7.91
CA ASP A 136 8.06 -19.68 -6.63
C ASP A 136 8.35 -18.25 -6.15
N VAL A 137 7.54 -17.26 -6.56
CA VAL A 137 7.61 -15.87 -6.09
C VAL A 137 7.76 -15.79 -4.57
N HIS A 138 6.83 -16.38 -3.82
CA HIS A 138 6.78 -16.26 -2.37
C HIS A 138 8.01 -16.85 -1.69
N ARG A 139 8.49 -18.03 -2.15
CA ARG A 139 9.69 -18.66 -1.58
C ARG A 139 10.93 -17.77 -1.76
N ARG A 140 11.10 -17.18 -2.94
CA ARG A 140 12.20 -16.23 -3.19
C ARG A 140 12.06 -14.95 -2.38
N THR A 141 10.85 -14.41 -2.25
CA THR A 141 10.57 -13.25 -1.41
C THR A 141 10.92 -13.54 0.05
N ILE A 142 10.50 -14.68 0.60
CA ILE A 142 10.85 -15.12 1.96
C ILE A 142 12.36 -15.19 2.15
N MET A 143 13.09 -15.80 1.22
CA MET A 143 14.56 -15.86 1.29
C MET A 143 15.19 -14.46 1.34
N GLY A 144 14.72 -13.53 0.50
CA GLY A 144 15.23 -12.16 0.51
C GLY A 144 14.82 -11.36 1.76
N LEU A 145 13.63 -11.61 2.32
CA LEU A 145 13.21 -11.02 3.60
C LEU A 145 14.11 -11.51 4.75
N TYR A 146 14.53 -12.78 4.75
CA TYR A 146 15.49 -13.30 5.72
C TYR A 146 16.91 -12.74 5.52
N ALA A 147 17.33 -12.49 4.28
CA ALA A 147 18.59 -11.82 4.00
C ALA A 147 18.59 -10.38 4.57
N LEU A 148 17.54 -9.60 4.31
CA LEU A 148 17.35 -8.28 4.91
C LEU A 148 17.24 -8.35 6.44
N SER A 149 16.59 -9.38 6.99
CA SER A 149 16.50 -9.57 8.44
C SER A 149 17.87 -9.81 9.08
N THR A 150 18.75 -10.53 8.39
CA THR A 150 20.13 -10.75 8.83
C THR A 150 20.91 -9.45 8.82
N GLU A 151 20.76 -8.65 7.77
CA GLU A 151 21.34 -7.29 7.70
C GLU A 151 20.84 -6.42 8.88
N CYS A 152 19.52 -6.34 9.11
CA CYS A 152 18.95 -5.60 10.24
C CYS A 152 19.53 -6.04 11.59
N ARG A 153 19.71 -7.35 11.82
CA ARG A 153 20.34 -7.86 13.05
C ARG A 153 21.79 -7.40 13.19
N THR A 154 22.58 -7.45 12.10
CA THR A 154 23.97 -7.00 12.13
C THR A 154 24.09 -5.51 12.39
N LEU A 155 23.23 -4.69 11.76
CA LEU A 155 23.24 -3.24 11.92
C LEU A 155 22.69 -2.82 13.30
N ALA A 156 21.69 -3.53 13.83
CA ALA A 156 21.24 -3.34 15.21
C ALA A 156 22.36 -3.67 16.22
N ALA A 157 23.08 -4.78 16.03
CA ALA A 157 24.19 -5.14 16.91
C ALA A 157 25.33 -4.10 16.86
N LYS A 158 25.62 -3.56 15.67
CA LYS A 158 26.59 -2.47 15.48
C LYS A 158 26.14 -1.19 16.18
N ALA A 159 24.90 -0.74 15.95
CA ALA A 159 24.34 0.45 16.60
C ALA A 159 24.37 0.32 18.13
N LYS A 160 24.04 -0.87 18.66
CA LYS A 160 24.13 -1.14 20.10
C LYS A 160 25.57 -1.05 20.63
N ALA A 161 26.55 -1.55 19.88
CA ALA A 161 27.97 -1.44 20.24
C ALA A 161 28.49 0.00 20.20
N GLU A 162 27.93 0.83 19.30
CA GLU A 162 28.23 2.25 19.16
C GLU A 162 27.41 3.14 20.12
N SER A 163 26.54 2.55 20.94
CA SER A 163 25.60 3.26 21.84
C SER A 163 24.68 4.25 21.10
N ASP A 164 24.32 3.93 19.85
CA ASP A 164 23.30 4.64 19.07
C ASP A 164 21.93 3.96 19.26
N ASP A 165 21.24 4.37 20.32
CA ASP A 165 19.93 3.83 20.70
C ASP A 165 18.87 4.10 19.61
N ALA A 166 18.94 5.23 18.91
CA ALA A 166 17.98 5.60 17.87
C ALA A 166 18.08 4.67 16.65
N SER A 167 19.31 4.43 16.16
CA SER A 167 19.52 3.46 15.09
C SER A 167 19.21 2.03 15.54
N PHE A 168 19.53 1.67 16.79
CA PHE A 168 19.17 0.37 17.34
C PHE A 168 17.65 0.13 17.31
N ALA A 169 16.86 1.09 17.82
CA ALA A 169 15.40 1.04 17.81
C ALA A 169 14.85 0.96 16.37
N MET A 170 15.40 1.77 15.46
CA MET A 170 15.02 1.75 14.04
C MET A 170 15.23 0.37 13.38
N TRP A 171 16.41 -0.24 13.58
CA TRP A 171 16.71 -1.55 12.99
C TRP A 171 15.88 -2.68 13.61
N LYS A 172 15.57 -2.58 14.91
CA LYS A 172 14.65 -3.49 15.60
C LYS A 172 13.22 -3.37 15.06
N ALA A 173 12.74 -2.16 14.84
CA ALA A 173 11.42 -1.93 14.23
C ALA A 173 11.36 -2.51 12.81
N ARG A 174 12.39 -2.27 11.97
CA ARG A 174 12.49 -2.89 10.64
C ARG A 174 12.51 -4.41 10.69
N LEU A 175 13.22 -5.00 11.66
CA LEU A 175 13.24 -6.46 11.85
C LEU A 175 11.85 -7.03 12.17
N HIS A 176 11.07 -6.35 13.02
CA HIS A 176 9.69 -6.74 13.29
C HIS A 176 8.79 -6.62 12.05
N ASP A 177 8.90 -5.52 11.29
CA ASP A 177 8.15 -5.35 10.04
C ASP A 177 8.46 -6.46 9.03
N LEU A 178 9.73 -6.84 8.88
CA LEU A 178 10.13 -7.96 8.03
C LEU A 178 9.52 -9.28 8.50
N GLY A 179 9.45 -9.53 9.82
CA GLY A 179 8.77 -10.71 10.37
C GLY A 179 7.29 -10.79 9.99
N LEU A 180 6.58 -9.66 10.11
CA LEU A 180 5.17 -9.59 9.68
C LEU A 180 5.02 -9.84 8.17
N ARG A 181 5.94 -9.33 7.35
CA ARG A 181 5.96 -9.60 5.90
C ARG A 181 6.21 -11.09 5.60
N VAL A 182 7.11 -11.75 6.33
CA VAL A 182 7.35 -13.20 6.18
C VAL A 182 6.08 -13.98 6.50
N ALA A 183 5.37 -13.65 7.58
CA ALA A 183 4.06 -14.25 7.88
C ALA A 183 3.05 -14.04 6.75
N GLY A 184 3.02 -12.83 6.15
CA GLY A 184 2.20 -12.53 4.98
C GLY A 184 2.52 -13.42 3.78
N GLU A 185 3.80 -13.56 3.41
CA GLU A 185 4.21 -14.42 2.29
C GLU A 185 3.92 -15.91 2.55
N LEU A 186 4.07 -16.39 3.80
CA LEU A 186 3.70 -17.76 4.18
C LEU A 186 2.19 -18.00 4.05
N LEU A 187 1.37 -16.99 4.39
CA LEU A 187 -0.07 -17.04 4.22
C LEU A 187 -0.47 -17.13 2.74
N GLU A 188 0.14 -16.33 1.88
CA GLU A 188 -0.10 -16.38 0.42
C GLU A 188 0.37 -17.71 -0.20
N MET A 189 1.39 -18.36 0.39
CA MET A 189 1.78 -19.73 0.02
C MET A 189 0.79 -20.82 0.48
N GLY A 190 -0.17 -20.50 1.35
CA GLY A 190 -1.06 -21.48 1.97
C GLY A 190 -0.45 -22.23 3.16
N GLU A 191 0.75 -21.84 3.62
CA GLU A 191 1.44 -22.44 4.76
C GLU A 191 0.93 -21.86 6.10
N LEU A 192 -0.38 -22.01 6.36
CA LEU A 192 -1.09 -21.31 7.45
C LEU A 192 -0.54 -21.67 8.84
N GLU A 193 -0.24 -22.93 9.09
CA GLU A 193 0.34 -23.40 10.37
C GLU A 193 1.73 -22.81 10.61
N THR A 194 2.55 -22.74 9.57
CA THR A 194 3.90 -22.14 9.64
C THR A 194 3.80 -20.64 9.85
N ALA A 195 2.89 -19.96 9.16
CA ALA A 195 2.60 -18.55 9.35
C ALA A 195 2.17 -18.24 10.80
N LYS A 196 1.25 -19.05 11.36
CA LYS A 196 0.80 -18.91 12.74
C LYS A 196 1.94 -19.08 13.74
N ARG A 197 2.70 -20.18 13.65
CA ARG A 197 3.87 -20.41 14.52
C ARG A 197 4.88 -19.26 14.40
N HIS A 198 5.08 -18.74 13.19
CA HIS A 198 5.96 -17.58 12.99
C HIS A 198 5.42 -16.34 13.71
N LEU A 199 4.14 -16.02 13.57
CA LEU A 199 3.51 -14.88 14.28
C LEU A 199 3.57 -15.01 15.81
N ASP A 200 3.48 -16.22 16.34
CA ASP A 200 3.62 -16.50 17.77
C ASP A 200 5.05 -16.22 18.26
N THR A 201 6.06 -16.50 17.41
CA THR A 201 7.47 -16.16 17.72
C THR A 201 7.79 -14.67 17.62
N LEU A 202 6.99 -13.90 16.88
CA LEU A 202 7.06 -12.43 16.84
C LEU A 202 6.42 -11.82 18.10
N SER A 203 6.65 -12.44 19.26
CA SER A 203 5.97 -12.17 20.52
C SER A 203 6.06 -10.69 20.92
N SER A 204 5.08 -10.31 21.73
CA SER A 204 4.62 -8.98 22.15
C SER A 204 5.63 -8.07 22.85
N ASP A 205 6.93 -8.38 22.78
CA ASP A 205 7.99 -7.58 23.38
C ASP A 205 8.31 -6.36 22.51
N THR A 206 7.26 -5.57 22.23
CA THR A 206 7.32 -4.23 21.63
C THR A 206 7.84 -3.21 22.65
N SER A 207 8.25 -3.64 23.85
CA SER A 207 8.90 -2.82 24.88
C SER A 207 10.08 -2.01 24.34
N ASN A 208 10.78 -2.54 23.34
CA ASN A 208 11.94 -1.91 22.69
C ASN A 208 11.58 -1.04 21.46
N ILE A 209 10.29 -0.82 21.19
CA ILE A 209 9.83 0.11 20.14
C ILE A 209 9.45 1.41 20.84
N ASP A 210 10.34 2.40 20.80
CA ASP A 210 10.13 3.66 21.52
C ASP A 210 8.95 4.47 20.96
N ALA A 211 8.69 4.33 19.66
CA ALA A 211 7.57 5.00 18.98
C ALA A 211 6.25 4.24 19.15
N GLU A 212 5.36 4.76 19.99
CA GLU A 212 4.02 4.20 20.23
C GLU A 212 3.20 4.04 18.94
N GLU A 213 3.33 4.98 18.01
CA GLU A 213 2.66 4.93 16.70
C GLU A 213 3.07 3.68 15.89
N GLU A 214 4.37 3.34 15.87
CA GLU A 214 4.86 2.16 15.16
C GLU A 214 4.39 0.87 15.84
N LYS A 215 4.25 0.85 17.18
CA LYS A 215 3.64 -0.28 17.88
C LYS A 215 2.20 -0.51 17.44
N VAL A 216 1.40 0.54 17.34
CA VAL A 216 0.00 0.45 16.94
C VAL A 216 -0.11 0.01 15.47
N LYS A 217 0.71 0.57 14.56
CA LYS A 217 0.77 0.11 13.15
C LYS A 217 1.13 -1.37 13.03
N MET A 218 2.10 -1.83 13.80
CA MET A 218 2.48 -3.24 13.85
C MET A 218 1.37 -4.13 14.38
N CYS A 219 0.67 -3.68 15.43
CA CYS A 219 -0.48 -4.37 15.96
C CYS A 219 -1.57 -4.52 14.90
N ILE A 220 -1.95 -3.43 14.21
CA ILE A 220 -2.94 -3.45 13.13
C ILE A 220 -2.55 -4.49 12.06
N ARG A 221 -1.30 -4.47 11.59
CA ARG A 221 -0.79 -5.44 10.61
C ARG A 221 -0.85 -6.88 11.13
N LYS A 222 -0.44 -7.11 12.37
CA LYS A 222 -0.50 -8.43 13.01
C LYS A 222 -1.94 -8.94 13.13
N THR A 223 -2.86 -8.09 13.59
CA THR A 223 -4.30 -8.39 13.68
C THR A 223 -4.87 -8.77 12.32
N LEU A 224 -4.58 -8.01 11.26
CA LEU A 224 -5.05 -8.33 9.91
C LEU A 224 -4.54 -9.69 9.41
N LEU A 225 -3.29 -10.05 9.71
CA LEU A 225 -2.74 -11.37 9.40
C LEU A 225 -3.44 -12.48 10.21
N LEU A 226 -3.66 -12.27 11.51
CA LEU A 226 -4.37 -13.22 12.38
C LEU A 226 -5.81 -13.45 11.91
N LEU A 227 -6.52 -12.40 11.50
CA LEU A 227 -7.86 -12.50 10.91
C LEU A 227 -7.84 -13.28 9.59
N LYS A 228 -6.86 -13.04 8.72
CA LYS A 228 -6.70 -13.81 7.47
C LYS A 228 -6.38 -15.30 7.72
N LEU A 229 -5.69 -15.62 8.82
CA LEU A 229 -5.47 -16.99 9.27
C LEU A 229 -6.71 -17.63 9.92
N GLY A 230 -7.72 -16.84 10.25
CA GLY A 230 -8.91 -17.29 10.98
C GLY A 230 -8.75 -17.37 12.50
N ASP A 231 -7.63 -16.89 13.08
CA ASP A 231 -7.43 -16.85 14.53
C ASP A 231 -8.04 -15.56 15.12
N THR A 232 -9.37 -15.55 15.19
CA THR A 232 -10.15 -14.40 15.69
C THR A 232 -9.83 -14.06 17.14
N ARG A 233 -9.60 -15.08 17.98
CA ARG A 233 -9.26 -14.90 19.39
C ARG A 233 -7.91 -14.21 19.58
N ALA A 234 -6.87 -14.63 18.86
CA ALA A 234 -5.57 -13.97 18.93
C ALA A 234 -5.64 -12.54 18.38
N ALA A 235 -6.44 -12.31 17.34
CA ALA A 235 -6.68 -10.98 16.77
C ALA A 235 -7.31 -10.02 17.80
N GLU A 236 -8.33 -10.48 18.53
CA GLU A 236 -8.97 -9.69 19.61
C GLU A 236 -8.02 -9.36 20.75
N GLN A 237 -7.19 -10.32 21.17
CA GLN A 237 -6.17 -10.10 22.20
C GLN A 237 -5.13 -9.06 21.73
N CYS A 238 -4.73 -9.13 20.46
CA CYS A 238 -3.82 -8.18 19.85
C CYS A 238 -4.42 -6.77 19.87
N LEU A 239 -5.67 -6.62 19.46
CA LEU A 239 -6.40 -5.34 19.49
C LEU A 239 -6.53 -4.77 20.90
N ALA A 240 -6.95 -5.58 21.87
CA ALA A 240 -7.11 -5.15 23.26
C ALA A 240 -5.81 -4.59 23.85
N SER A 241 -4.65 -5.15 23.46
CA SER A 241 -3.34 -4.65 23.89
C SER A 241 -3.03 -3.27 23.29
N ALA A 242 -3.38 -3.03 22.02
CA ALA A 242 -3.12 -1.76 21.34
C ALA A 242 -4.10 -0.64 21.72
N SER A 243 -5.35 -0.94 22.09
CA SER A 243 -6.31 0.10 22.51
C SER A 243 -5.82 0.90 23.72
N SER A 244 -5.01 0.27 24.59
CA SER A 244 -4.37 0.95 25.72
C SER A 244 -3.24 1.93 25.33
N ALA A 245 -2.67 1.75 24.14
CA ALA A 245 -1.58 2.53 23.57
C ALA A 245 -2.09 3.66 22.65
N ALA A 246 -3.21 3.43 21.95
CA ALA A 246 -3.76 4.32 20.92
C ALA A 246 -4.25 5.68 21.44
N ALA A 247 -4.60 5.80 22.73
CA ALA A 247 -5.06 7.06 23.32
C ALA A 247 -4.01 8.20 23.29
N ARG A 248 -2.76 7.91 22.93
CA ARG A 248 -1.65 8.88 22.81
C ARG A 248 -1.12 9.04 21.38
N THR A 249 -1.76 8.43 20.39
CA THR A 249 -1.27 8.42 18.99
C THR A 249 -2.10 9.33 18.08
N ASP A 250 -1.70 9.37 16.81
CA ASP A 250 -2.44 10.06 15.75
C ASP A 250 -3.92 9.61 15.67
N ALA A 251 -4.80 10.57 15.37
CA ALA A 251 -6.24 10.36 15.37
C ALA A 251 -6.71 9.39 14.27
N ASP A 252 -6.07 9.39 13.10
CA ASP A 252 -6.41 8.45 12.01
C ASP A 252 -6.09 7.00 12.41
N LEU A 253 -4.96 6.80 13.11
CA LEU A 253 -4.54 5.49 13.56
C LEU A 253 -5.48 4.91 14.64
N ASP A 254 -5.99 5.76 15.53
CA ASP A 254 -7.01 5.39 16.51
C ASP A 254 -8.33 5.00 15.82
N ILE A 255 -8.77 5.78 14.83
CA ILE A 255 -9.95 5.44 14.00
C ILE A 255 -9.77 4.09 13.30
N GLN A 256 -8.60 3.84 12.68
CA GLN A 256 -8.30 2.56 12.04
C GLN A 256 -8.40 1.39 13.03
N LEU A 257 -7.90 1.57 14.25
CA LEU A 257 -7.95 0.55 15.30
C LEU A 257 -9.39 0.29 15.77
N GLN A 258 -10.19 1.34 15.96
CA GLN A 258 -11.59 1.23 16.38
C GLN A 258 -12.45 0.56 15.29
N VAL A 259 -12.24 0.94 14.02
CA VAL A 259 -12.89 0.27 12.87
C VAL A 259 -12.50 -1.20 12.81
N LEU A 260 -11.21 -1.53 12.92
CA LEU A 260 -10.74 -2.92 12.90
C LEU A 260 -11.32 -3.74 14.07
N THR A 261 -11.45 -3.13 15.24
CA THR A 261 -12.10 -3.74 16.41
C THR A 261 -13.58 -4.05 16.14
N ALA A 262 -14.31 -3.09 15.56
CA ALA A 262 -15.69 -3.31 15.19
C ALA A 262 -15.82 -4.41 14.11
N LEU A 263 -14.95 -4.44 13.10
CA LEU A 263 -14.94 -5.48 12.08
C LEU A 263 -14.58 -6.86 12.64
N SER A 264 -13.69 -6.94 13.63
CA SER A 264 -13.38 -8.21 14.31
C SER A 264 -14.62 -8.83 14.96
N SER A 265 -15.49 -7.98 15.53
CA SER A 265 -16.75 -8.44 16.15
C SER A 265 -17.74 -9.07 15.16
N LEU A 266 -17.63 -8.71 13.86
CA LEU A 266 -18.43 -9.30 12.78
C LEU A 266 -18.10 -10.79 12.58
N TYR A 267 -16.88 -11.21 12.92
CA TYR A 267 -16.43 -12.60 12.84
C TYR A 267 -16.65 -13.40 14.13
N SER A 268 -16.60 -12.74 15.30
CA SER A 268 -16.53 -13.43 16.60
C SER A 268 -17.81 -13.42 17.43
N SER A 269 -18.60 -12.35 17.42
CA SER A 269 -19.68 -12.15 18.39
C SER A 269 -21.06 -11.94 17.77
N SER A 270 -21.20 -11.06 16.78
CA SER A 270 -22.41 -10.89 15.96
C SER A 270 -22.25 -9.72 14.97
N PRO A 271 -22.86 -9.78 13.77
CA PRO A 271 -22.98 -8.62 12.87
C PRO A 271 -23.67 -7.40 13.53
N THR A 272 -24.55 -7.61 14.51
CA THR A 272 -25.28 -6.52 15.19
C THR A 272 -24.37 -5.68 16.08
N THR A 273 -23.38 -6.29 16.74
CA THR A 273 -22.39 -5.61 17.58
C THR A 273 -21.44 -4.76 16.75
N ALA A 274 -21.03 -5.28 15.58
CA ALA A 274 -20.24 -4.53 14.61
C ALA A 274 -21.03 -3.30 14.13
N LEU A 275 -22.30 -3.49 13.80
CA LEU A 275 -23.19 -2.43 13.33
C LEU A 275 -23.38 -1.33 14.38
N SER A 276 -23.64 -1.67 15.64
CA SER A 276 -23.79 -0.69 16.71
C SER A 276 -22.50 0.11 16.93
N SER A 277 -21.36 -0.57 16.90
CA SER A 277 -20.05 0.05 17.10
C SER A 277 -19.72 1.01 15.96
N LEU A 278 -19.86 0.57 14.70
CA LEU A 278 -19.61 1.41 13.52
C LEU A 278 -20.61 2.56 13.40
N SER A 279 -21.87 2.37 13.81
CA SER A 279 -22.86 3.45 13.83
C SER A 279 -22.49 4.53 14.86
N SER A 280 -22.00 4.13 16.04
CA SER A 280 -21.47 5.06 17.04
C SER A 280 -20.28 5.85 16.50
N LEU A 281 -19.36 5.18 15.80
CA LEU A 281 -18.21 5.83 15.17
C LEU A 281 -18.61 6.76 14.03
N ALA A 282 -19.63 6.40 13.25
CA ALA A 282 -20.16 7.27 12.21
C ALA A 282 -20.84 8.51 12.81
N ALA A 283 -21.44 8.41 14.00
CA ALA A 283 -22.01 9.56 14.69
C ALA A 283 -20.92 10.55 15.18
N THR A 284 -19.75 10.05 15.59
CA THR A 284 -18.63 10.90 16.03
C THR A 284 -17.80 11.43 14.85
N HIS A 285 -17.71 10.66 13.75
CA HIS A 285 -16.90 10.97 12.57
C HIS A 285 -17.71 10.80 11.27
N PRO A 286 -18.75 11.62 11.03
CA PRO A 286 -19.74 11.40 9.97
C PRO A 286 -19.18 11.47 8.54
N SER A 287 -18.07 12.17 8.33
CA SER A 287 -17.45 12.33 7.01
C SER A 287 -16.24 11.40 6.79
N HIS A 288 -15.98 10.46 7.70
CA HIS A 288 -14.78 9.62 7.59
C HIS A 288 -15.01 8.45 6.60
N PRO A 289 -14.27 8.40 5.47
CA PRO A 289 -14.51 7.44 4.40
C PRO A 289 -14.48 5.98 4.85
N LEU A 290 -13.49 5.64 5.69
CA LEU A 290 -13.27 4.28 6.16
C LEU A 290 -14.43 3.77 7.02
N ILE A 291 -15.03 4.63 7.83
CA ILE A 291 -16.12 4.26 8.75
C ILE A 291 -17.38 4.05 7.93
N SER A 292 -17.75 5.03 7.11
CA SER A 292 -18.95 4.96 6.26
C SER A 292 -18.92 3.79 5.30
N HIS A 293 -17.76 3.52 4.69
CA HIS A 293 -17.59 2.35 3.82
C HIS A 293 -17.80 1.04 4.59
N ASN A 294 -17.10 0.85 5.71
CA ASN A 294 -17.22 -0.39 6.48
C ASN A 294 -18.62 -0.56 7.10
N LEU A 295 -19.28 0.52 7.52
CA LEU A 295 -20.67 0.49 7.98
C LEU A 295 -21.62 0.03 6.87
N ALA A 296 -21.45 0.52 5.64
CA ALA A 296 -22.23 0.04 4.49
C ALA A 296 -22.01 -1.46 4.23
N ILE A 297 -20.77 -1.94 4.33
CA ILE A 297 -20.46 -3.38 4.21
C ILE A 297 -21.10 -4.18 5.36
N THR A 298 -21.10 -3.68 6.59
CA THR A 298 -21.81 -4.35 7.70
C THR A 298 -23.32 -4.38 7.48
N HIS A 299 -23.91 -3.35 6.88
CA HIS A 299 -25.32 -3.39 6.46
C HIS A 299 -25.59 -4.49 5.42
N LEU A 300 -24.67 -4.73 4.50
CA LEU A 300 -24.76 -5.86 3.57
C LEU A 300 -24.79 -7.21 4.31
N TYR A 301 -23.92 -7.42 5.30
CA TYR A 301 -23.91 -8.64 6.12
C TYR A 301 -25.16 -8.82 6.99
N THR A 302 -25.90 -7.75 7.28
CA THR A 302 -27.18 -7.80 8.00
C THR A 302 -28.40 -7.82 7.06
N ASN A 303 -28.18 -8.13 5.78
CA ASN A 303 -29.21 -8.22 4.73
C ASN A 303 -29.90 -6.88 4.39
N ASN A 304 -29.29 -5.75 4.72
CA ASN A 304 -29.78 -4.40 4.40
C ASN A 304 -29.13 -3.87 3.11
N VAL A 305 -29.32 -4.62 2.02
CA VAL A 305 -28.65 -4.40 0.72
C VAL A 305 -28.98 -3.02 0.10
N VAL A 306 -30.21 -2.54 0.29
CA VAL A 306 -30.66 -1.24 -0.23
C VAL A 306 -29.88 -0.09 0.41
N LEU A 307 -29.88 -0.04 1.74
CA LEU A 307 -29.16 0.96 2.52
C LEU A 307 -27.66 0.91 2.26
N ALA A 308 -27.07 -0.29 2.21
CA ALA A 308 -25.65 -0.46 1.91
C ALA A 308 -25.27 0.18 0.56
N SER A 309 -26.08 -0.06 -0.48
CA SER A 309 -25.85 0.52 -1.82
C SER A 309 -26.00 2.04 -1.81
N GLU A 310 -27.04 2.57 -1.18
CA GLU A 310 -27.27 4.02 -1.06
C GLU A 310 -26.11 4.72 -0.35
N MET A 311 -25.57 4.10 0.71
CA MET A 311 -24.40 4.62 1.42
C MET A 311 -23.14 4.62 0.55
N LEU A 312 -22.88 3.55 -0.21
CA LEU A 312 -21.72 3.49 -1.11
C LEU A 312 -21.85 4.47 -2.29
N GLU A 313 -23.05 4.62 -2.86
CA GLU A 313 -23.34 5.59 -3.92
C GLU A 313 -23.17 7.03 -3.41
N ALA A 314 -23.60 7.31 -2.18
CA ALA A 314 -23.45 8.61 -1.55
C ALA A 314 -21.98 8.98 -1.31
N LEU A 315 -21.12 8.02 -0.97
CA LEU A 315 -19.69 8.26 -0.81
C LEU A 315 -19.05 8.76 -2.11
N VAL A 316 -19.46 8.23 -3.26
CA VAL A 316 -18.94 8.64 -4.56
C VAL A 316 -19.57 9.96 -5.00
N SER A 317 -20.90 10.05 -4.98
CA SER A 317 -21.64 11.17 -5.58
C SER A 317 -21.68 12.44 -4.72
N ARG A 318 -21.91 12.31 -3.41
CA ARG A 318 -22.05 13.45 -2.50
C ARG A 318 -20.74 13.84 -1.85
N ASP A 319 -20.00 12.84 -1.38
CA ASP A 319 -18.78 13.09 -0.61
C ASP A 319 -17.53 13.16 -1.50
N GLU A 320 -17.68 12.83 -2.81
CA GLU A 320 -16.64 12.88 -3.85
C GLU A 320 -15.42 12.00 -3.52
N ILE A 321 -15.64 10.96 -2.71
CA ILE A 321 -14.58 10.06 -2.26
C ILE A 321 -14.51 8.87 -3.21
N VAL A 322 -13.31 8.59 -3.71
CA VAL A 322 -13.11 7.42 -4.55
C VAL A 322 -11.81 6.69 -4.25
N PHE A 323 -11.92 5.36 -4.07
CA PHE A 323 -10.80 4.44 -3.91
C PHE A 323 -11.18 3.06 -4.47
N PRO A 324 -10.21 2.20 -4.86
CA PRO A 324 -10.47 0.96 -5.58
C PRO A 324 -11.47 0.02 -4.90
N THR A 325 -11.35 -0.18 -3.59
CA THR A 325 -12.26 -1.06 -2.82
C THR A 325 -13.70 -0.55 -2.79
N LEU A 326 -13.91 0.78 -2.76
CA LEU A 326 -15.24 1.38 -2.83
C LEU A 326 -15.90 1.08 -4.17
N LEU A 327 -15.19 1.28 -5.27
CA LEU A 327 -15.70 1.02 -6.62
C LEU A 327 -16.00 -0.45 -6.83
N PHE A 328 -15.09 -1.33 -6.40
CA PHE A 328 -15.29 -2.77 -6.52
C PHE A 328 -16.53 -3.24 -5.74
N ASN A 329 -16.70 -2.76 -4.51
CA ASN A 329 -17.85 -3.12 -3.68
C ASN A 329 -19.14 -2.53 -4.23
N LEU A 330 -19.14 -1.29 -4.71
CA LEU A 330 -20.31 -0.67 -5.34
C LEU A 330 -20.71 -1.38 -6.64
N CYS A 331 -19.74 -1.75 -7.48
CA CYS A 331 -19.99 -2.57 -8.67
C CYS A 331 -20.58 -3.93 -8.31
N THR A 332 -20.10 -4.55 -7.23
CA THR A 332 -20.71 -5.78 -6.67
C THR A 332 -22.17 -5.55 -6.27
N MET A 333 -22.49 -4.40 -5.65
CA MET A 333 -23.88 -4.07 -5.29
C MET A 333 -24.77 -3.86 -6.52
N HIS A 334 -24.26 -3.25 -7.58
CA HIS A 334 -25.00 -3.13 -8.83
C HIS A 334 -25.31 -4.49 -9.46
N GLU A 335 -24.36 -5.43 -9.43
CA GLU A 335 -24.55 -6.82 -9.88
C GLU A 335 -25.59 -7.58 -9.04
N LEU A 336 -25.62 -7.35 -7.73
CA LEU A 336 -26.58 -8.02 -6.83
C LEU A 336 -28.00 -7.45 -6.93
N ARG A 337 -28.16 -6.19 -7.34
CA ARG A 337 -29.44 -5.47 -7.26
C ARG A 337 -30.11 -5.19 -8.60
N SER A 338 -29.41 -5.35 -9.73
CA SER A 338 -29.90 -4.85 -11.00
C SER A 338 -29.59 -5.77 -12.17
N ASP A 339 -30.62 -6.08 -12.96
CA ASP A 339 -30.47 -6.73 -14.26
C ASP A 339 -29.75 -5.81 -15.28
N LYS A 340 -29.67 -4.50 -15.00
CA LYS A 340 -28.92 -3.50 -15.77
C LYS A 340 -27.59 -3.13 -15.11
N ALA A 341 -26.96 -4.08 -14.42
CA ALA A 341 -25.70 -3.85 -13.73
C ALA A 341 -24.60 -3.29 -14.64
N ARG A 342 -24.56 -3.71 -15.92
CA ARG A 342 -23.58 -3.19 -16.89
C ARG A 342 -23.74 -1.69 -17.12
N ASP A 343 -24.97 -1.22 -17.34
CA ASP A 343 -25.25 0.19 -17.60
C ASP A 343 -24.87 1.04 -16.37
N ARG A 344 -25.27 0.61 -15.17
CA ARG A 344 -24.91 1.32 -13.92
C ARG A 344 -23.40 1.40 -13.68
N LYS A 345 -22.66 0.35 -14.06
CA LYS A 345 -21.20 0.33 -13.96
C LYS A 345 -20.57 1.34 -14.93
N LEU A 346 -21.13 1.50 -16.13
CA LEU A 346 -20.70 2.52 -17.08
C LEU A 346 -21.07 3.94 -16.60
N ASP A 347 -22.28 4.13 -16.10
CA ASP A 347 -22.72 5.41 -15.51
C ASP A 347 -21.80 5.82 -14.33
N LEU A 348 -21.36 4.83 -13.53
CA LEU A 348 -20.41 5.05 -12.44
C LEU A 348 -19.02 5.46 -12.95
N VAL A 349 -18.56 4.90 -14.08
CA VAL A 349 -17.32 5.37 -14.73
C VAL A 349 -17.45 6.84 -15.08
N ASP A 350 -18.52 7.22 -15.77
CA ASP A 350 -18.76 8.59 -16.22
C ASP A 350 -18.88 9.57 -15.04
N ALA A 351 -19.57 9.18 -13.97
CA ALA A 351 -19.67 9.98 -12.75
C ALA A 351 -18.30 10.20 -12.11
N VAL A 352 -17.47 9.16 -12.03
CA VAL A 352 -16.12 9.24 -11.44
C VAL A 352 -15.17 10.08 -12.30
N VAL A 353 -15.32 10.04 -13.63
CA VAL A 353 -14.60 10.93 -14.55
C VAL A 353 -14.97 12.38 -14.28
N GLY A 354 -16.28 12.68 -14.19
CA GLY A 354 -16.79 14.03 -13.95
C GLY A 354 -16.30 14.67 -12.66
N LEU A 355 -16.14 13.89 -11.57
CA LEU A 355 -15.55 14.38 -10.31
C LEU A 355 -14.14 14.96 -10.47
N GLY A 356 -13.42 14.48 -11.49
CA GLY A 356 -12.06 14.86 -11.76
C GLY A 356 -11.88 16.12 -12.62
N ASP A 357 -12.96 16.60 -13.24
CA ASP A 357 -12.97 17.73 -14.19
C ASP A 357 -13.22 19.08 -13.49
N ASP A 358 -13.80 19.06 -12.29
CA ASP A 358 -14.02 20.25 -11.45
C ASP A 358 -12.69 20.71 -10.84
N GLY A 359 -11.93 21.44 -11.66
CA GLY A 359 -10.59 21.91 -11.38
C GLY A 359 -10.40 22.57 -10.01
N ALA A 360 -9.21 22.37 -9.45
CA ALA A 360 -8.58 23.29 -8.52
C ALA A 360 -9.42 23.69 -7.28
N ARG A 361 -10.21 22.78 -6.69
CA ARG A 361 -10.57 22.94 -5.27
C ARG A 361 -9.43 22.42 -4.42
N GLU A 362 -8.58 23.36 -3.98
CA GLU A 362 -7.52 23.13 -3.01
C GLU A 362 -7.99 22.19 -1.90
N GLY A 363 -7.32 21.04 -1.76
CA GLY A 363 -7.46 20.15 -0.60
C GLY A 363 -8.34 18.90 -0.77
N LYS A 364 -9.00 18.67 -1.91
CA LYS A 364 -9.69 17.39 -2.17
C LYS A 364 -8.96 16.60 -3.24
N GLY A 365 -8.24 15.55 -2.82
CA GLY A 365 -7.44 14.71 -3.72
C GLY A 365 -8.29 13.92 -4.71
N VAL A 366 -8.60 14.50 -5.86
CA VAL A 366 -9.26 13.79 -6.96
C VAL A 366 -8.23 13.42 -8.02
N GLY A 367 -7.58 12.28 -7.77
CA GLY A 367 -7.01 11.46 -8.83
C GLY A 367 -7.61 10.08 -8.82
N GLY A 368 -8.08 9.69 -10.00
CA GLY A 368 -8.73 8.42 -10.25
C GLY A 368 -8.85 8.12 -11.75
N PHE A 369 -7.92 8.64 -12.55
CA PHE A 369 -7.97 8.60 -14.02
C PHE A 369 -7.24 7.40 -14.61
N GLU A 370 -6.76 6.54 -13.72
CA GLU A 370 -5.94 5.37 -14.05
C GLU A 370 -6.57 4.12 -13.46
N LYS A 371 -7.87 4.23 -13.14
CA LYS A 371 -8.64 3.16 -12.55
C LYS A 371 -8.80 2.06 -13.58
N ALA A 372 -8.30 0.89 -13.19
CA ALA A 372 -8.34 -0.27 -14.03
C ALA A 372 -9.80 -0.69 -14.28
N MET A 373 -10.07 -1.27 -15.45
CA MET A 373 -11.34 -1.95 -15.73
C MET A 373 -11.72 -2.97 -14.63
N ALA A 374 -10.71 -3.55 -13.97
CA ALA A 374 -10.90 -4.45 -12.84
C ALA A 374 -11.63 -3.81 -11.65
N GLU A 375 -11.41 -2.52 -11.35
CA GLU A 375 -12.07 -1.82 -10.25
C GLU A 375 -13.56 -1.64 -10.51
N PHE A 376 -13.92 -1.46 -11.78
CA PHE A 376 -15.29 -1.33 -12.24
C PHE A 376 -15.94 -2.67 -12.60
N LYS A 377 -15.22 -3.80 -12.52
CA LYS A 377 -15.66 -5.12 -13.02
C LYS A 377 -16.24 -5.05 -14.45
N LEU A 378 -15.50 -4.39 -15.35
CA LEU A 378 -15.85 -4.22 -16.77
C LEU A 378 -15.11 -5.19 -17.70
#